data_AF-A0A925THZ1-F1
#
_entry.id   AF-A0A925THZ1-F1
#
_cell.length_a   1.000
_cell.length_b   1.000
_cell.length_c   1.000
_cell.angle_alpha   90.00
_cell.angle_beta   90.00
_cell.angle_gamma   90.00
#
_symmetry.space_group_name_H-M   'P 1'
#
loop_
_entity.id
_entity.type
_entity.pdbx_description
1 polymer ?
#
loop_
_entity_poly.entity_id
_entity_poly.type
_entity_poly.pdbx_seq_one_letter_code
_entity_poly.pdbx_strand_id
1 'polypeptide(L)'
;MTVAVNVDRVLRIIAGSAFVALLVFAPLNFGSTRSGGPGILTITCTGATFLWAASLVFGKRRPQVPVVAACAVALFVLCALPWITGLAHATSVLPFTETHFARVTDRWPLSVLANTSAVSLALTVALVAAILPLIDLARDRAWALAFGIALIGTAAVVGLLALLQNYTEATGIYWRADGKMPGTFCGTFFH
;
A
#
# COMPACT_ATOMS: atom_id res chain seq x y z
N MET A 1 3.49 36.32 -1.79
CA MET A 1 3.33 35.48 -0.57
C MET A 1 2.10 34.56 -0.61
N THR A 2 1.08 34.83 -1.43
CA THR A 2 -0.16 34.03 -1.55
C THR A 2 -0.01 32.75 -2.38
N VAL A 3 0.85 32.73 -3.40
CA VAL A 3 1.03 31.57 -4.30
C VAL A 3 1.64 30.36 -3.58
N ALA A 4 2.73 30.55 -2.82
CA ALA A 4 3.38 29.47 -2.08
C ALA A 4 2.47 28.83 -1.01
N VAL A 5 1.64 29.65 -0.35
CA VAL A 5 0.64 29.18 0.63
C VAL A 5 -0.46 28.35 -0.05
N ASN A 6 -0.86 28.72 -1.27
CA ASN A 6 -1.83 27.94 -2.04
C ASN A 6 -1.24 26.61 -2.51
N VAL A 7 0.02 26.59 -2.94
CA VAL A 7 0.71 25.35 -3.38
C VAL A 7 0.88 24.37 -2.21
N ASP A 8 1.35 24.83 -1.04
CA ASP A 8 1.45 24.01 0.18
C ASP A 8 0.12 23.32 0.50
N ARG A 9 -0.97 24.10 0.53
CA ARG A 9 -2.29 23.58 0.87
C ARG A 9 -2.77 22.54 -0.13
N VAL A 10 -2.60 22.79 -1.43
CA VAL A 10 -3.00 21.87 -2.50
C VAL A 10 -2.21 20.56 -2.39
N LEU A 11 -0.89 20.62 -2.20
CA LEU A 11 -0.05 19.43 -2.06
C LEU A 11 -0.45 18.57 -0.86
N ARG A 12 -0.76 19.20 0.28
CA ARG A 12 -1.25 18.50 1.48
C ARG A 12 -2.62 17.84 1.25
N ILE A 13 -3.52 18.52 0.53
CA ILE A 13 -4.84 17.95 0.21
C ILE A 13 -4.67 16.73 -0.67
N ILE A 14 -3.89 16.82 -1.74
CA ILE A 14 -3.68 15.69 -2.65
C ILE A 14 -3.01 14.52 -1.90
N ALA A 15 -1.99 14.80 -1.07
CA ALA A 15 -1.33 13.77 -0.27
C ALA A 15 -2.30 13.09 0.72
N GLY A 16 -3.08 13.88 1.48
CA GLY A 16 -4.06 13.36 2.42
C GLY A 16 -5.16 12.55 1.75
N SER A 17 -5.70 13.03 0.62
CA SER A 17 -6.68 12.30 -0.17
C SER A 17 -6.13 10.99 -0.73
N ALA A 18 -4.87 10.97 -1.18
CA ALA A 18 -4.21 9.75 -1.62
C ALA A 18 -4.06 8.73 -0.46
N PHE A 19 -3.71 9.18 0.74
CA PHE A 19 -3.66 8.30 1.91
C PHE A 19 -5.04 7.77 2.32
N VAL A 20 -6.09 8.60 2.29
CA VAL A 20 -7.47 8.13 2.51
C VAL A 20 -7.85 7.07 1.49
N ALA A 21 -7.57 7.31 0.20
CA ALA A 21 -7.84 6.36 -0.86
C ALA A 21 -7.07 5.05 -0.64
N LEU A 22 -5.82 5.11 -0.18
CA LEU A 22 -5.02 3.93 0.14
C LEU A 22 -5.57 3.12 1.32
N LEU A 23 -6.06 3.79 2.37
CA LEU A 23 -6.67 3.12 3.52
C LEU A 23 -7.91 2.32 3.14
N VAL A 24 -8.66 2.78 2.13
CA VAL A 24 -9.83 2.08 1.59
C VAL A 24 -9.42 1.02 0.57
N PHE A 25 -8.53 1.38 -0.35
CA PHE A 25 -8.16 0.53 -1.47
C PHE A 25 -7.33 -0.67 -1.02
N ALA A 26 -6.36 -0.52 -0.11
CA ALA A 26 -5.44 -1.60 0.25
C ALA A 26 -6.16 -2.84 0.79
N PRO A 27 -7.08 -2.74 1.78
CA PRO A 27 -7.77 -3.91 2.32
C PRO A 27 -8.76 -4.53 1.33
N LEU A 28 -9.48 -3.70 0.55
CA LEU A 28 -10.43 -4.17 -0.45
C LEU A 28 -9.71 -4.85 -1.63
N ASN A 29 -8.56 -4.31 -2.04
CA ASN A 29 -7.78 -4.88 -3.12
C ASN A 29 -7.14 -6.22 -2.70
N PHE A 30 -6.61 -6.30 -1.48
CA PHE A 30 -6.12 -7.57 -0.90
C PHE A 30 -7.22 -8.66 -0.91
N GLY A 31 -8.48 -8.29 -0.69
CA GLY A 31 -9.61 -9.22 -0.76
C GLY A 31 -10.05 -9.62 -2.18
N SER A 32 -9.63 -8.89 -3.23
CA SER A 32 -10.23 -9.02 -4.57
C SER A 32 -9.37 -9.74 -5.64
N THR A 33 -8.12 -10.11 -5.33
CA THR A 33 -7.19 -10.78 -6.27
C THR A 33 -7.00 -10.07 -7.62
N ARG A 34 -7.21 -8.74 -7.69
CA ARG A 34 -7.11 -7.95 -8.93
C ARG A 34 -5.74 -7.27 -9.10
N SER A 35 -5.46 -6.88 -10.35
CA SER A 35 -4.18 -6.35 -10.82
C SER A 35 -3.58 -5.24 -9.97
N GLY A 36 -2.27 -5.33 -9.68
CA GLY A 36 -1.44 -4.22 -9.20
C GLY A 36 -1.27 -4.11 -7.69
N GLY A 37 -1.64 -5.13 -6.90
CA GLY A 37 -1.63 -5.15 -5.43
C GLY A 37 -0.49 -4.38 -4.75
N PRO A 38 0.74 -4.91 -4.65
CA PRO A 38 1.84 -4.23 -3.98
C PRO A 38 2.34 -3.00 -4.75
N GLY A 39 2.34 -3.06 -6.09
CA GLY A 39 2.92 -2.01 -6.94
C GLY A 39 2.14 -0.70 -6.89
N ILE A 40 0.82 -0.75 -7.03
CA ILE A 40 -0.06 0.43 -6.93
C ILE A 40 0.02 1.03 -5.52
N LEU A 41 0.01 0.19 -4.48
CA LEU A 41 0.18 0.65 -3.10
C LEU A 41 1.52 1.35 -2.91
N THR A 42 2.61 0.74 -3.38
CA THR A 42 3.96 1.30 -3.29
C THR A 42 4.05 2.64 -4.02
N ILE A 43 3.62 2.71 -5.29
CA ILE A 43 3.67 3.93 -6.12
C ILE A 43 2.84 5.05 -5.49
N THR A 44 1.61 4.75 -5.09
CA THR A 44 0.69 5.77 -4.55
C THR A 44 1.18 6.27 -3.19
N CYS A 45 1.66 5.36 -2.32
CA CYS A 45 2.18 5.68 -1.00
C CYS A 45 3.45 6.53 -1.09
N THR A 46 4.33 6.19 -2.03
CA THR A 46 5.54 6.95 -2.35
C THR A 46 5.21 8.32 -2.92
N GLY A 47 4.28 8.40 -3.89
CA GLY A 47 3.81 9.66 -4.47
C GLY A 47 3.18 10.59 -3.43
N ALA A 48 2.30 10.07 -2.56
CA ALA A 48 1.69 10.82 -1.48
C ALA A 48 2.74 11.36 -0.49
N THR A 49 3.76 10.55 -0.17
CA THR A 49 4.88 10.95 0.69
C THR A 49 5.72 12.06 0.04
N PHE A 50 6.01 11.97 -1.25
CA PHE A 50 6.72 13.03 -1.98
C PHE A 50 5.91 14.33 -2.09
N LEU A 51 4.60 14.25 -2.33
CA LEU A 51 3.72 15.42 -2.31
C LEU A 51 3.70 16.10 -0.94
N TRP A 52 3.66 15.31 0.13
CA TRP A 52 3.81 15.85 1.49
C TRP A 52 5.19 16.47 1.70
N ALA A 53 6.27 15.82 1.29
CA ALA A 53 7.62 16.37 1.42
C ALA A 53 7.78 17.69 0.64
N ALA A 54 7.25 17.77 -0.57
CA ALA A 54 7.18 19.00 -1.36
C ALA A 54 6.40 20.10 -0.62
N SER A 55 5.31 19.75 0.06
CA SER A 55 4.55 20.72 0.87
C SER A 55 5.40 21.34 2.00
N LEU A 56 6.38 20.60 2.55
CA LEU A 56 7.28 21.15 3.57
C LEU A 56 8.26 22.18 2.99
N VAL A 57 8.64 22.04 1.72
CA VAL A 57 9.55 22.97 1.01
C VAL A 57 8.83 24.26 0.67
N PHE A 58 7.57 24.18 0.21
CA PHE A 58 6.79 25.34 -0.22
C PHE A 58 5.99 26.00 0.91
N GLY A 59 5.83 25.33 2.05
CA GLY A 59 5.05 25.78 3.19
C GLY A 59 5.83 26.64 4.19
N LYS A 60 5.09 27.20 5.17
CA LYS A 60 5.73 27.83 6.34
C LYS A 60 6.44 26.78 7.18
N ARG A 61 7.50 27.18 7.88
CA ARG A 61 8.29 26.32 8.78
C ARG A 61 7.34 25.60 9.76
N ARG A 62 7.34 24.26 9.74
CA ARG A 62 6.54 23.41 10.63
C ARG A 62 7.44 22.79 11.70
N PRO A 63 7.66 23.45 12.85
CA PRO A 63 8.60 22.97 13.87
C PRO A 63 8.17 21.62 14.45
N GLN A 64 6.89 21.28 14.34
CA GLN A 64 6.37 19.98 14.75
C GLN A 64 6.83 18.78 13.92
N VAL A 65 7.35 18.99 12.70
CA VAL A 65 7.88 17.90 11.89
C VAL A 65 9.36 17.71 12.29
N PRO A 66 9.73 16.57 12.91
CA PRO A 66 11.11 16.32 13.28
C PRO A 66 11.97 16.23 12.01
N VAL A 67 12.72 17.29 11.71
CA VAL A 67 13.57 17.40 10.51
C VAL A 67 14.54 16.21 10.42
N VAL A 68 15.09 15.78 11.57
CA VAL A 68 15.96 14.61 11.65
C VAL A 68 15.23 13.33 11.20
N ALA A 69 13.97 13.14 11.58
CA ALA A 69 13.18 11.99 11.13
C ALA A 69 12.81 12.09 9.65
N ALA A 70 12.50 13.28 9.15
CA ALA A 70 12.24 13.49 7.72
C ALA A 70 13.49 13.20 6.88
N CYS A 71 14.66 13.66 7.32
CA CYS A 71 15.94 13.35 6.71
C CYS A 71 16.28 11.86 6.81
N ALA A 72 15.99 11.20 7.95
CA ALA A 72 16.20 9.78 8.12
C ALA A 72 15.32 8.94 7.18
N VAL A 73 14.04 9.32 7.01
CA VAL A 73 13.14 8.69 6.04
C VAL A 73 13.65 8.90 4.61
N ALA A 74 14.08 10.12 4.26
CA ALA A 74 14.63 10.40 2.94
C ALA A 74 15.92 9.58 2.67
N LEU A 75 16.82 9.52 3.65
CA LEU A 75 18.05 8.74 3.57
C LEU A 75 17.74 7.24 3.44
N PHE A 76 16.78 6.74 4.21
CA PHE A 76 16.35 5.34 4.14
C PHE A 76 15.81 4.97 2.76
N VAL A 77 14.95 5.83 2.17
CA VAL A 77 14.45 5.64 0.79
C VAL A 77 15.61 5.66 -0.22
N LEU A 78 16.55 6.60 -0.08
CA LEU A 78 17.75 6.69 -0.94
C LEU A 78 18.67 5.47 -0.82
N CYS A 79 18.84 4.93 0.39
CA CYS A 79 19.64 3.72 0.63
C CYS A 79 18.94 2.45 0.14
N ALA A 80 17.60 2.41 0.13
CA ALA A 80 16.84 1.29 -0.37
C ALA A 80 16.76 1.25 -1.92
N LEU A 81 16.91 2.39 -2.59
CA LEU A 81 16.83 2.51 -4.05
C LEU A 81 17.77 1.54 -4.80
N PRO A 82 19.09 1.44 -4.50
CA PRO A 82 19.99 0.49 -5.17
C PRO A 82 19.55 -0.98 -5.02
N TRP A 83 18.97 -1.32 -3.87
CA TRP A 83 18.44 -2.66 -3.63
C TRP A 83 17.20 -2.93 -4.48
N ILE A 84 16.30 -1.95 -4.56
CA ILE A 84 15.05 -2.03 -5.34
C ILE A 84 15.31 -2.06 -6.85
N THR A 85 16.27 -1.27 -7.35
CA THR A 85 16.48 -1.06 -8.80
C THR A 85 17.59 -1.91 -9.42
N GLY A 86 18.46 -2.53 -8.62
CA GLY A 86 19.67 -3.16 -9.16
C GLY A 86 20.18 -4.43 -8.48
N LEU A 87 19.87 -4.67 -7.20
CA LEU A 87 20.45 -5.82 -6.47
C LEU A 87 19.44 -6.92 -6.16
N ALA A 88 18.15 -6.60 -6.05
CA ALA A 88 17.12 -7.59 -5.86
C ALA A 88 16.84 -8.32 -7.19
N HIS A 89 17.58 -9.40 -7.42
CA HIS A 89 17.32 -10.31 -8.54
C HIS A 89 15.96 -10.98 -8.34
N ALA A 90 15.24 -11.19 -9.44
CA ALA A 90 14.04 -12.02 -9.42
C ALA A 90 14.44 -13.42 -8.93
N THR A 91 13.87 -13.85 -7.81
CA THR A 91 14.01 -15.23 -7.36
C THR A 91 13.43 -16.13 -8.44
N SER A 92 14.22 -17.07 -8.95
CA SER A 92 13.73 -18.01 -9.96
C SER A 92 12.60 -18.85 -9.34
N VAL A 93 11.45 -18.82 -9.99
CA VAL A 93 10.32 -19.67 -9.60
C VAL A 93 10.64 -21.08 -10.10
N LEU A 94 10.36 -22.11 -9.29
CA LEU A 94 10.54 -23.50 -9.71
C LEU A 94 9.74 -23.78 -10.99
N PRO A 95 10.28 -24.53 -11.97
CA PRO A 95 9.62 -24.79 -13.24
C PRO A 95 8.22 -25.44 -13.10
N PHE A 96 8.04 -26.25 -12.05
CA PHE A 96 6.75 -26.84 -11.69
C PHE A 96 5.72 -25.76 -11.35
N THR A 97 6.09 -24.77 -10.55
CA THR A 97 5.20 -23.68 -10.11
C THR A 97 4.78 -22.82 -11.30
N GLU A 98 5.69 -22.50 -12.22
CA GLU A 98 5.36 -21.75 -13.44
C GLU A 98 4.35 -22.48 -14.31
N THR A 99 4.58 -23.78 -14.58
CA THR A 99 3.66 -24.59 -15.41
C THR A 99 2.33 -24.88 -14.74
N HIS A 100 2.33 -25.06 -13.41
CA HIS A 100 1.13 -25.35 -12.64
C HIS A 100 0.19 -24.14 -12.54
N PHE A 101 0.75 -22.94 -12.37
CA PHE A 101 -0.03 -21.72 -12.28
C PHE A 101 -0.26 -21.01 -13.62
N ALA A 102 0.40 -21.41 -14.71
CA ALA A 102 0.26 -20.80 -16.04
C ALA A 102 -1.21 -20.58 -16.44
N ARG A 103 -2.08 -21.60 -16.28
CA ARG A 103 -3.52 -21.46 -16.61
C ARG A 103 -4.28 -20.46 -15.73
N VAL A 104 -3.85 -20.32 -14.48
CA VAL A 104 -4.44 -19.37 -13.52
C VAL A 104 -3.97 -17.96 -13.85
N THR A 105 -2.67 -17.78 -14.12
CA THR A 105 -2.07 -16.51 -14.52
C THR A 105 -2.62 -16.03 -15.88
N ASP A 106 -2.86 -16.94 -16.83
CA ASP A 106 -3.45 -16.61 -18.14
C ASP A 106 -4.89 -16.11 -18.02
N ARG A 107 -5.68 -16.72 -17.12
CA ARG A 107 -7.08 -16.34 -16.92
C ARG A 107 -7.24 -15.14 -15.98
N TRP A 108 -6.30 -14.96 -15.06
CA TRP A 108 -6.30 -13.91 -14.03
C TRP A 108 -4.87 -13.35 -13.88
N PRO A 109 -4.47 -12.41 -14.74
CA PRO A 109 -3.14 -11.80 -14.67
C PRO A 109 -2.92 -11.19 -13.27
N LEU A 110 -1.80 -11.53 -12.62
CA LEU A 110 -1.39 -11.04 -11.29
C LEU A 110 -2.14 -11.65 -10.09
N SER A 111 -2.91 -12.72 -10.29
CA SER A 111 -3.46 -13.57 -9.20
C SER A 111 -2.36 -14.32 -8.43
N VAL A 112 -1.21 -14.52 -9.06
CA VAL A 112 0.02 -15.04 -8.46
C VAL A 112 1.06 -13.93 -8.54
N LEU A 113 1.48 -13.43 -7.39
CA LEU A 113 2.55 -12.45 -7.27
C LEU A 113 3.75 -13.18 -6.69
N ALA A 114 4.85 -13.24 -7.45
CA ALA A 114 6.11 -13.69 -6.89
C ALA A 114 6.54 -12.71 -5.79
N ASN A 115 6.64 -13.18 -4.55
CA ASN A 115 7.11 -12.36 -3.44
C ASN A 115 8.63 -12.18 -3.53
N THR A 116 9.06 -11.35 -4.48
CA THR A 116 10.48 -11.03 -4.61
C THR A 116 10.89 -10.06 -3.50
N SER A 117 12.15 -10.20 -3.07
CA SER A 117 12.76 -9.28 -2.09
C SER A 117 12.66 -7.82 -2.55
N ALA A 118 12.70 -7.55 -3.87
CA ALA A 118 12.53 -6.22 -4.45
C ALA A 118 11.16 -5.60 -4.10
N VAL A 119 10.08 -6.34 -4.34
CA VAL A 119 8.71 -5.86 -4.19
C VAL A 119 8.37 -5.68 -2.71
N SER A 120 8.76 -6.64 -1.87
CA SER A 120 8.56 -6.55 -0.42
C SER A 120 9.36 -5.43 0.22
N LEU A 121 10.62 -5.23 -0.19
CA LEU A 121 11.44 -4.13 0.29
C LEU A 121 10.87 -2.77 -0.14
N ALA A 122 10.48 -2.62 -1.42
CA ALA A 122 9.90 -1.38 -1.92
C ALA A 122 8.61 -1.01 -1.20
N LEU A 123 7.71 -1.98 -0.97
CA LEU A 123 6.48 -1.77 -0.22
C LEU A 123 6.76 -1.38 1.23
N THR A 124 7.66 -2.10 1.90
CA THR A 124 8.04 -1.83 3.29
C THR A 124 8.61 -0.43 3.43
N VAL A 125 9.48 -0.02 2.50
CA VAL A 125 10.07 1.31 2.49
C VAL A 125 9.02 2.39 2.30
N ALA A 126 8.09 2.20 1.37
CA ALA A 126 6.99 3.13 1.14
C ALA A 126 6.08 3.26 2.38
N LEU A 127 5.76 2.15 3.05
CA LEU A 127 4.94 2.14 4.27
C LEU A 127 5.63 2.86 5.44
N VAL A 128 6.93 2.58 5.67
CA VAL A 128 7.71 3.26 6.72
C VAL A 128 7.79 4.76 6.44
N ALA A 129 8.03 5.13 5.19
CA ALA A 129 8.10 6.53 4.78
C ALA A 129 6.78 7.29 4.98
N ALA A 130 5.64 6.61 4.84
CA ALA A 130 4.31 7.17 5.02
C ALA A 130 3.89 7.43 6.48
N ILE A 131 4.61 6.90 7.47
CA ILE A 131 4.27 7.12 8.90
C ILE A 131 4.35 8.62 9.23
N LEU A 132 5.42 9.28 8.82
CA LEU A 132 5.65 10.68 9.12
C LEU A 132 4.61 11.64 8.51
N PRO A 133 4.25 11.55 7.20
CA PRO A 133 3.19 12.36 6.63
C PRO A 133 1.82 12.07 7.25
N LEU A 134 1.50 10.81 7.59
CA LEU A 134 0.25 10.47 8.26
C LEU A 134 0.15 11.14 9.63
N ILE A 135 1.21 11.09 10.44
CA ILE A 135 1.26 11.75 11.75
C ILE A 135 1.12 13.27 11.60
N ASP A 136 1.80 13.89 10.63
CA ASP A 136 1.70 15.34 10.41
C ASP A 136 0.29 15.75 9.95
N LEU A 137 -0.30 15.02 9.00
CA LEU A 137 -1.64 15.29 8.49
C LEU A 137 -2.71 15.07 9.55
N ALA A 138 -2.61 14.01 10.36
CA ALA A 138 -3.57 13.67 11.42
C ALA A 138 -3.58 14.67 12.59
N ARG A 139 -2.68 15.66 12.63
CA ARG A 139 -2.77 16.78 13.59
C ARG A 139 -3.92 17.72 13.28
N ASP A 140 -4.40 17.75 12.04
CA ASP A 140 -5.62 18.45 11.67
C ASP A 140 -6.83 17.56 11.96
N ARG A 141 -7.82 18.10 12.67
CA ARG A 141 -9.04 17.36 13.05
C ARG A 141 -9.80 16.84 11.83
N ALA A 142 -9.81 17.58 10.72
CA ALA A 142 -10.50 17.16 9.50
C ALA A 142 -9.84 15.90 8.91
N TRP A 143 -8.51 15.87 8.86
CA TRP A 143 -7.75 14.71 8.37
C TRP A 143 -7.79 13.54 9.35
N ALA A 144 -7.69 13.79 10.65
CA ALA A 144 -7.85 12.74 11.67
C ALA A 144 -9.20 12.03 11.54
N LEU A 145 -10.28 12.81 11.36
CA LEU A 145 -11.62 12.29 11.15
C LEU A 145 -11.74 11.55 9.81
N ALA A 146 -11.18 12.09 8.73
CA ALA A 146 -11.18 11.42 7.43
C ALA A 146 -10.46 10.06 7.47
N PHE A 147 -9.28 10.00 8.09
CA PHE A 147 -8.54 8.75 8.29
C PHE A 147 -9.31 7.78 9.20
N GLY A 148 -9.90 8.28 10.28
CA GLY A 148 -10.71 7.47 11.20
C GLY A 148 -11.93 6.85 10.51
N ILE A 149 -12.69 7.64 9.74
CA ILE A 149 -13.84 7.16 8.96
C ILE A 149 -13.38 6.15 7.91
N ALA A 150 -12.30 6.43 7.19
CA ALA A 150 -11.77 5.50 6.19
C ALA A 150 -11.36 4.16 6.82
N LEU A 151 -10.66 4.18 7.95
CA LEU A 151 -10.25 2.98 8.67
C LEU A 151 -11.43 2.17 9.19
N ILE A 152 -12.33 2.80 9.95
CA ILE A 152 -13.49 2.14 10.55
C ILE A 152 -14.43 1.62 9.46
N GLY A 153 -14.73 2.45 8.46
CA GLY A 153 -15.59 2.08 7.34
C GLY A 153 -15.01 0.90 6.55
N THR A 154 -13.72 0.92 6.26
CA THR A 154 -13.06 -0.18 5.55
C THR A 154 -13.01 -1.45 6.39
N ALA A 155 -12.69 -1.35 7.68
CA ALA A 155 -12.70 -2.49 8.59
C ALA A 155 -14.09 -3.14 8.69
N ALA A 156 -15.14 -2.32 8.78
CA ALA A 156 -16.53 -2.79 8.78
C ALA A 156 -16.89 -3.49 7.46
N VAL A 157 -16.54 -2.89 6.31
CA VAL A 157 -16.80 -3.49 5.00
C VAL A 157 -16.07 -4.82 4.83
N VAL A 158 -14.77 -4.86 5.13
CA VAL A 158 -13.96 -6.09 5.04
C VAL A 158 -14.49 -7.16 6.00
N GLY A 159 -14.84 -6.79 7.24
CA GLY A 159 -15.43 -7.70 8.22
C GLY A 159 -16.78 -8.26 7.77
N LEU A 160 -17.66 -7.42 7.21
CA LEU A 160 -18.95 -7.85 6.64
C LEU A 160 -18.75 -8.76 5.43
N LEU A 161 -17.81 -8.45 4.55
CA LEU A 161 -17.48 -9.30 3.41
C LEU A 161 -16.96 -10.66 3.87
N ALA A 162 -16.10 -10.71 4.89
CA ALA A 162 -15.59 -11.96 5.46
C ALA A 162 -16.72 -12.79 6.09
N LEU A 163 -17.62 -12.17 6.86
CA LEU A 163 -18.79 -12.84 7.44
C LEU A 163 -19.74 -13.35 6.37
N LEU A 164 -20.01 -12.55 5.33
CA LEU A 164 -20.85 -12.94 4.21
C LEU A 164 -20.24 -14.12 3.46
N GLN A 165 -18.93 -14.06 3.17
CA GLN A 165 -18.21 -15.15 2.51
C GLN A 165 -18.27 -16.44 3.34
N ASN A 166 -18.14 -16.35 4.66
CA ASN A 166 -18.27 -17.48 5.57
C ASN A 166 -19.70 -18.05 5.60
N TYR A 167 -20.72 -17.19 5.57
CA TYR A 167 -22.11 -17.61 5.53
C TYR A 167 -22.48 -18.27 4.19
N THR A 168 -22.01 -17.73 3.07
CA THR A 168 -22.36 -18.23 1.73
C THR A 168 -21.42 -19.33 1.22
N GLU A 169 -20.42 -19.72 2.01
CA GLU A 169 -19.33 -20.62 1.59
C GLU A 169 -18.67 -20.19 0.26
N ALA A 170 -18.67 -18.88 -0.03
CA ALA A 170 -18.19 -18.39 -1.32
C ALA A 170 -16.67 -18.59 -1.39
N THR A 171 -16.21 -19.38 -2.35
CA THR A 171 -14.78 -19.67 -2.53
C THR A 171 -14.07 -18.45 -3.11
N GLY A 172 -13.13 -17.88 -2.34
CA GLY A 172 -12.05 -17.04 -2.87
C GLY A 172 -10.96 -17.92 -3.49
N ILE A 173 -10.26 -17.42 -4.50
CA ILE A 173 -9.45 -18.23 -5.42
C ILE A 173 -8.15 -18.73 -4.77
N TYR A 174 -8.14 -19.71 -3.84
CA TYR A 174 -6.88 -20.43 -3.51
C TYR A 174 -6.99 -21.83 -2.87
N TRP A 175 -6.14 -22.72 -3.38
CA TRP A 175 -6.00 -24.17 -3.18
C TRP A 175 -5.22 -24.54 -1.88
N ARG A 176 -5.66 -25.50 -1.04
CA ARG A 176 -4.81 -26.18 -0.02
C ARG A 176 -4.06 -27.35 -0.66
N ALA A 177 -2.98 -27.73 0.02
CA ALA A 177 -2.11 -28.88 -0.24
C ALA A 177 -2.76 -30.28 -0.05
N ASP A 178 -4.06 -30.38 0.23
CA ASP A 178 -4.85 -31.64 0.25
C ASP A 178 -5.86 -31.72 -0.92
N GLY A 179 -5.83 -30.75 -1.85
CA GLY A 179 -6.80 -30.62 -2.93
C GLY A 179 -8.08 -29.84 -2.58
N LYS A 180 -8.24 -29.34 -1.35
CA LYS A 180 -9.40 -28.53 -0.93
C LYS A 180 -8.96 -27.09 -0.67
N MET A 181 -9.76 -26.06 -0.91
CA MET A 181 -9.39 -24.68 -0.48
C MET A 181 -9.57 -24.54 1.04
N PRO A 182 -8.80 -23.72 1.79
CA PRO A 182 -9.20 -23.35 3.13
C PRO A 182 -10.38 -22.41 2.93
N GLY A 183 -11.56 -22.84 3.39
CA GLY A 183 -12.73 -21.99 3.40
C GLY A 183 -12.41 -20.71 4.16
N THR A 184 -12.83 -19.59 3.55
CA THR A 184 -13.11 -18.31 4.22
C THR A 184 -11.91 -17.49 4.66
N PHE A 185 -10.94 -17.24 3.76
CA PHE A 185 -9.89 -16.24 3.99
C PHE A 185 -9.97 -15.08 3.00
N CYS A 186 -9.90 -13.84 3.50
CA CYS A 186 -9.71 -12.63 2.70
C CYS A 186 -8.21 -12.36 2.54
N GLY A 187 -7.65 -12.51 1.33
CA GLY A 187 -6.27 -12.07 1.07
C GLY A 187 -5.64 -12.68 -0.19
N THR A 188 -4.65 -11.97 -0.75
CA THR A 188 -3.74 -12.47 -1.79
C THR A 188 -2.68 -13.40 -1.20
N PHE A 189 -2.29 -14.43 -1.96
CA PHE A 189 -1.27 -15.37 -1.52
C PHE A 189 0.12 -14.79 -1.77
N PHE A 190 0.97 -14.89 -0.75
CA PHE A 190 2.41 -14.73 -0.89
C PHE A 190 3.00 -16.11 -1.15
N HIS A 191 3.60 -16.31 -2.33
CA HIS A 191 4.52 -17.40 -2.62
C HIS A 191 5.94 -16.85 -2.75
#